data_AF-A0A7X6L8V7-F1
#
_entry.id   AF-A0A7X6L8V7-F1
#
_cell.length_a   1.000
_cell.length_b   1.000
_cell.length_c   1.000
_cell.angle_alpha   90.00
_cell.angle_beta   90.00
_cell.angle_gamma   90.00
#
_symmetry.space_group_name_H-M   'P 1'
#
loop_
_entity.id
_entity.type
_entity.pdbx_description
1 polymer ?
#
loop_
_entity_poly.entity_id
_entity_poly.type
_entity_poly.pdbx_seq_one_letter_code
_entity_poly.pdbx_strand_id
1 'polypeptide(L)'
;MSEDQGATPLRYNQTGLRGRLARLLVEEATDEIDWPADLPFGTDTVVIIDDRPNPHHTLRVHPPDDPTRVALVVYDQLALCDDRPRMDPRRIELNRRHSREMGSLFARFLDAHPDVESEVHAAQTTPEQEDAWTAFSAELFARQQAERSALAAKIEAERR
;
A
#
# COMPACT_ATOMS: atom_id res chain seq x y z
N MET A 1 8.73 15.65 18.22
CA MET A 1 7.70 16.48 17.58
C MET A 1 8.31 17.24 16.42
N SER A 2 8.37 16.64 15.23
CA SER A 2 8.66 17.31 13.93
C SER A 2 8.68 16.24 12.84
N GLU A 3 7.54 15.94 12.22
CA GLU A 3 7.46 15.11 10.99
C GLU A 3 6.37 15.64 10.04
N ASP A 4 6.29 16.97 9.90
CA ASP A 4 5.37 17.64 8.96
C ASP A 4 6.14 18.20 7.74
N GLN A 5 7.21 17.52 7.32
CA GLN A 5 8.16 18.04 6.31
C GLN A 5 7.95 17.49 4.89
N GLY A 6 6.71 17.23 4.48
CA GLY A 6 6.47 16.80 3.09
C GLY A 6 5.03 16.68 2.62
N ALA A 7 4.04 17.09 3.42
CA ALA A 7 2.64 17.04 3.02
C ALA A 7 2.14 18.48 2.81
N THR A 8 1.79 18.84 1.59
CA THR A 8 1.22 20.16 1.25
C THR A 8 -0.30 20.08 1.35
N PRO A 9 -0.97 20.81 2.27
CA PRO A 9 -2.42 20.85 2.35
C PRO A 9 -3.06 21.18 1.00
N LEU A 10 -4.09 20.43 0.64
CA LEU A 10 -4.81 20.65 -0.61
C LEU A 10 -5.51 22.00 -0.64
N ARG A 11 -5.58 22.61 -1.82
CA ARG A 11 -6.32 23.86 -2.05
C ARG A 11 -7.59 23.60 -2.84
N TYR A 12 -8.64 24.37 -2.58
CA TYR A 12 -9.94 24.27 -3.25
C TYR A 12 -9.87 24.24 -4.79
N ASN A 13 -9.03 25.09 -5.39
CA ASN A 13 -8.87 25.18 -6.85
C ASN A 13 -7.70 24.35 -7.40
N GLN A 14 -7.21 23.38 -6.63
CA GLN A 14 -6.07 22.57 -7.05
C GLN A 14 -6.51 21.51 -8.06
N THR A 15 -5.78 21.42 -9.17
CA THR A 15 -6.00 20.44 -10.25
C THR A 15 -4.82 19.48 -10.34
N GLY A 16 -4.95 18.40 -11.12
CA GLY A 16 -3.90 17.38 -11.25
C GLY A 16 -3.79 16.49 -10.02
N LEU A 17 -4.90 16.30 -9.29
CA LEU A 17 -4.93 15.49 -8.07
C LEU A 17 -5.13 13.99 -8.35
N ARG A 18 -5.69 13.66 -9.51
CA ARG A 18 -6.06 12.28 -9.85
C ARG A 18 -4.86 11.35 -9.81
N GLY A 19 -4.99 10.26 -9.07
CA GLY A 19 -3.97 9.23 -8.87
C GLY A 19 -2.85 9.64 -7.91
N ARG A 20 -2.92 10.83 -7.29
CA ARG A 20 -1.92 11.26 -6.30
C ARG A 20 -2.25 10.68 -4.93
N LEU A 21 -1.20 10.42 -4.15
CA LEU A 21 -1.31 10.04 -2.76
C LEU A 21 -1.49 11.31 -1.90
N ALA A 22 -2.45 11.26 -0.99
CA ALA A 22 -2.64 12.25 0.04
C ALA A 22 -2.62 11.57 1.41
N ARG A 23 -2.06 12.30 2.38
CA ARG A 23 -2.09 11.94 3.79
C ARG A 23 -3.32 12.55 4.44
N LEU A 24 -3.98 11.79 5.30
CA LEU A 24 -5.00 12.29 6.20
C LEU A 24 -4.35 13.07 7.34
N LEU A 25 -4.81 14.31 7.53
CA LEU A 25 -4.39 15.20 8.61
C LEU A 25 -5.16 14.95 9.91
N VAL A 26 -6.21 14.13 9.86
CA VAL A 26 -7.12 13.80 10.96
C VAL A 26 -7.14 12.29 11.19
N GLU A 27 -7.40 11.87 12.43
CA GLU A 27 -7.51 10.44 12.79
C GLU A 27 -8.77 9.79 12.20
N GLU A 28 -9.87 10.53 12.11
CA GLU A 28 -11.14 10.10 11.53
C GLU A 28 -11.57 11.12 10.48
N ALA A 29 -11.47 10.73 9.21
CA ALA A 29 -11.84 11.58 8.08
C ALA A 29 -13.37 11.70 7.97
N THR A 30 -13.86 12.85 7.54
CA THR A 30 -15.30 13.08 7.33
C THR A 30 -15.61 13.57 5.92
N ASP A 31 -16.87 13.45 5.53
CA ASP A 31 -17.41 14.03 4.30
C ASP A 31 -17.95 15.47 4.51
N GLU A 32 -18.66 16.02 3.52
CA GLU A 32 -19.20 17.39 3.59
C GLU A 32 -20.27 17.62 4.67
N ILE A 33 -20.82 16.57 5.27
CA ILE A 33 -21.85 16.64 6.31
C ILE A 33 -21.33 16.18 7.68
N ASP A 34 -20.02 16.18 7.87
CA ASP A 34 -19.33 15.68 9.06
C ASP A 34 -19.61 14.18 9.33
N TRP A 35 -20.01 13.41 8.31
CA TRP A 35 -20.20 11.98 8.43
C TRP A 35 -18.87 11.24 8.25
N PRO A 36 -18.55 10.24 9.09
CA PRO A 36 -17.31 9.48 8.97
C PRO A 36 -17.14 8.84 7.59
N ALA A 37 -15.99 9.09 6.97
CA ALA A 37 -15.63 8.51 5.70
C ALA A 37 -15.48 6.98 5.84
N ASP A 38 -15.93 6.21 4.85
CA ASP A 38 -15.83 4.74 4.86
C ASP A 38 -14.40 4.25 4.58
N LEU A 39 -13.49 4.53 5.51
CA LEU A 39 -12.09 4.12 5.47
C LEU A 39 -11.79 3.13 6.60
N PRO A 40 -10.95 2.11 6.37
CA PRO A 40 -10.50 1.22 7.43
C PRO A 40 -9.81 1.99 8.57
N PHE A 41 -10.07 1.57 9.80
CA PHE A 41 -9.42 2.17 10.97
C PHE A 41 -7.89 2.09 10.86
N GLY A 42 -7.20 3.21 11.06
CA GLY A 42 -5.74 3.32 10.90
C GLY A 42 -5.26 3.65 9.49
N THR A 43 -6.17 3.96 8.55
CA THR A 43 -5.78 4.50 7.24
C THR A 43 -5.25 5.92 7.42
N ASP A 44 -3.96 6.13 7.16
CA ASP A 44 -3.32 7.45 7.21
C ASP A 44 -3.07 8.05 5.81
N THR A 45 -3.17 7.22 4.78
CA THR A 45 -2.80 7.53 3.40
C THR A 45 -3.87 7.02 2.45
N VAL A 46 -4.26 7.87 1.51
CA VAL A 46 -5.29 7.58 0.52
C VAL A 46 -4.85 8.01 -0.88
N VAL A 47 -5.40 7.37 -1.90
CA VAL A 47 -5.21 7.74 -3.30
C VAL A 47 -6.40 8.57 -3.75
N ILE A 48 -6.14 9.76 -4.29
CA ILE A 48 -7.19 10.65 -4.80
C ILE A 48 -7.66 10.15 -6.18
N ILE A 49 -8.96 9.99 -6.35
CA ILE A 49 -9.60 9.56 -7.61
C ILE A 49 -9.95 10.77 -8.48
N ASP A 50 -10.41 11.84 -7.85
CA ASP A 50 -10.85 13.05 -8.54
C ASP A 50 -9.66 13.94 -8.92
N ASP A 51 -9.76 14.63 -10.06
CA ASP A 51 -8.70 15.53 -10.51
C ASP A 51 -8.70 16.88 -9.77
N ARG A 52 -9.86 17.26 -9.22
CA ARG A 52 -10.12 18.51 -8.50
C ARG A 52 -11.19 18.28 -7.43
N PRO A 53 -11.21 19.05 -6.32
CA PRO A 53 -12.31 19.02 -5.37
C PRO A 53 -13.65 19.27 -6.06
N ASN A 54 -14.69 18.56 -5.64
CA ASN A 54 -16.04 18.77 -6.16
C ASN A 54 -16.65 20.06 -5.56
N PRO A 55 -17.83 20.52 -6.05
CA PRO A 55 -18.51 21.70 -5.49
C PRO A 55 -18.88 21.59 -4.00
N HIS A 56 -18.90 20.38 -3.44
CA HIS A 56 -19.16 20.09 -2.03
C HIS A 56 -17.89 20.09 -1.18
N HIS A 57 -16.75 20.49 -1.75
CA HIS A 57 -15.46 20.53 -1.06
C HIS A 57 -14.94 19.13 -0.67
N THR A 58 -15.41 18.08 -1.33
CA THR A 58 -14.94 16.71 -1.10
C THR A 58 -14.18 16.14 -2.31
N LEU A 59 -13.35 15.15 -2.03
CA LEU A 59 -12.61 14.34 -3.00
C LEU A 59 -12.96 12.88 -2.78
N ARG A 60 -13.20 12.15 -3.87
CA ARG A 60 -13.24 10.69 -3.80
C ARG A 60 -11.83 10.16 -3.65
N VAL A 61 -11.65 9.29 -2.67
CA VAL A 61 -10.38 8.66 -2.35
C VAL A 61 -10.59 7.17 -2.13
N HIS A 62 -9.54 6.38 -2.28
CA HIS A 62 -9.53 4.98 -1.86
C HIS A 62 -8.26 4.66 -1.06
N PRO A 63 -8.28 3.69 -0.14
CA PRO A 63 -7.07 3.20 0.48
C PRO A 63 -6.17 2.55 -0.59
N PRO A 64 -4.84 2.66 -0.49
CA PRO A 64 -3.92 2.10 -1.47
C PRO A 64 -4.03 0.57 -1.59
N ASP A 65 -4.42 -0.11 -0.50
CA ASP A 65 -4.54 -1.56 -0.43
C ASP A 65 -5.88 -2.09 -1.01
N ASP A 66 -6.91 -1.26 -1.11
CA ASP A 66 -8.22 -1.64 -1.66
C ASP A 66 -8.81 -0.54 -2.55
N PRO A 67 -8.58 -0.61 -3.88
CA PRO A 67 -9.11 0.37 -4.82
C PRO A 67 -10.63 0.27 -5.05
N THR A 68 -11.29 -0.78 -4.56
CA THR A 68 -12.74 -0.94 -4.69
C THR A 68 -13.51 -0.14 -3.64
N ARG A 69 -12.85 0.23 -2.55
CA ARG A 69 -13.45 0.97 -1.44
C ARG A 69 -13.25 2.47 -1.61
N VAL A 70 -14.24 3.13 -2.21
CA VAL A 70 -14.22 4.57 -2.46
C VAL A 70 -14.94 5.32 -1.35
N ALA A 71 -14.23 6.22 -0.69
CA ALA A 71 -14.75 7.12 0.33
C ALA A 71 -14.73 8.58 -0.15
N LEU A 72 -15.61 9.41 0.41
CA LEU A 72 -15.61 10.86 0.23
C LEU A 72 -14.96 11.51 1.44
N VAL A 73 -13.98 12.39 1.20
CA VAL A 73 -13.26 13.10 2.26
C VAL A 73 -13.17 14.58 1.92
N VAL A 74 -13.36 15.46 2.91
CA VAL A 74 -13.17 16.90 2.74
C VAL A 74 -11.72 17.21 2.35
N TYR A 75 -11.52 18.03 1.31
CA TYR A 75 -10.19 18.25 0.75
C TYR A 75 -9.20 18.88 1.75
N ASP A 76 -9.67 19.66 2.71
CA ASP A 76 -8.80 20.34 3.70
C ASP A 76 -8.26 19.41 4.79
N GLN A 77 -8.86 18.23 4.95
CA GLN A 77 -8.37 17.13 5.78
C GLN A 77 -7.26 16.32 5.09
N LEU A 78 -6.95 16.65 3.84
CA LEU A 78 -5.97 15.95 3.01
C LEU A 78 -4.78 16.87 2.72
N ALA A 79 -3.58 16.34 2.94
CA ALA A 79 -2.36 16.94 2.45
C ALA A 79 -1.75 16.07 1.36
N LEU A 80 -1.51 16.68 0.20
CA LEU A 80 -0.75 16.02 -0.85
C LEU A 80 0.62 15.68 -0.32
N CYS A 81 0.97 14.40 -0.40
CA CYS A 81 2.38 14.04 -0.33
C CYS A 81 3.06 14.73 -1.51
N ASP A 82 4.00 15.64 -1.22
CA ASP A 82 4.83 16.26 -2.25
C ASP A 82 5.41 15.14 -3.08
N ASP A 83 5.34 15.32 -4.39
CA ASP A 83 5.37 14.25 -5.38
C ASP A 83 6.49 13.25 -5.04
N ARG A 84 6.09 12.13 -4.40
CA ARG A 84 6.76 10.82 -4.19
C ARG A 84 7.14 10.41 -2.73
N PRO A 85 6.68 9.20 -2.32
CA PRO A 85 7.54 8.06 -2.47
C PRO A 85 7.14 7.45 -3.81
N ARG A 86 7.97 7.76 -4.79
CA ARG A 86 8.32 6.84 -5.84
C ARG A 86 8.68 5.65 -4.98
N MET A 87 7.90 4.58 -5.04
CA MET A 87 8.59 3.32 -5.01
C MET A 87 9.69 3.48 -6.06
N ASP A 88 10.92 3.68 -5.57
CA ASP A 88 12.09 3.87 -6.40
C ASP A 88 12.00 2.81 -7.51
N PRO A 89 12.26 3.10 -8.79
CA PRO A 89 12.15 2.07 -9.84
C PRO A 89 12.97 0.83 -9.50
N ARG A 90 14.04 0.99 -8.72
CA ARG A 90 14.82 -0.10 -8.14
C ARG A 90 14.00 -0.94 -7.15
N ARG A 91 13.16 -0.32 -6.30
CA ARG A 91 12.21 -1.02 -5.41
C ARG A 91 11.12 -1.73 -6.21
N ILE A 92 10.59 -1.11 -7.27
CA ILE A 92 9.57 -1.73 -8.14
C ILE A 92 10.16 -2.96 -8.83
N GLU A 93 11.35 -2.84 -9.41
CA GLU A 93 12.00 -3.95 -10.09
C GLU A 93 12.39 -5.07 -9.12
N LEU A 94 12.87 -4.69 -7.93
CA LEU A 94 13.17 -5.65 -6.86
C LEU A 94 11.92 -6.43 -6.45
N ASN A 95 10.78 -5.75 -6.22
CA ASN A 95 9.52 -6.40 -5.87
C ASN A 95 9.03 -7.32 -7.00
N ARG A 96 9.11 -6.89 -8.26
CA ARG A 96 8.74 -7.74 -9.41
C ARG A 96 9.59 -9.00 -9.50
N ARG A 97 10.89 -8.89 -9.22
CA ARG A 97 11.78 -10.05 -9.13
C ARG A 97 11.36 -10.97 -8.00
N HIS A 98 11.12 -10.43 -6.81
CA HIS A 98 10.67 -11.20 -5.65
C HIS A 98 9.36 -11.93 -5.90
N SER A 99 8.37 -11.29 -6.53
CA SER A 99 7.10 -11.93 -6.88
C SER A 99 7.28 -13.12 -7.85
N ARG A 100 8.17 -13.01 -8.83
CA ARG A 100 8.48 -14.13 -9.76
C ARG A 100 9.18 -15.28 -9.05
N GLU A 101 10.10 -14.97 -8.14
CA GLU A 101 10.79 -15.98 -7.32
C GLU A 101 9.81 -16.67 -6.37
N MET A 102 8.91 -15.92 -5.74
CA MET A 102 7.86 -16.47 -4.88
C MET A 102 6.92 -17.40 -5.66
N GLY A 103 6.47 -16.99 -6.85
CA GLY A 103 5.64 -17.85 -7.71
C GLY A 103 6.37 -19.14 -8.12
N SER A 104 7.67 -19.04 -8.42
CA SER A 104 8.49 -20.22 -8.75
C SER A 104 8.71 -21.13 -7.56
N LEU A 105 8.91 -20.56 -6.36
CA LEU A 105 9.06 -21.32 -5.12
C LEU A 105 7.75 -22.02 -4.75
N PHE A 106 6.61 -21.34 -4.90
CA PHE A 106 5.30 -21.90 -4.64
C PHE A 106 4.99 -23.07 -5.59
N ALA A 107 5.29 -22.94 -6.88
CA ALA A 107 5.16 -24.05 -7.83
C ALA A 107 6.02 -25.27 -7.43
N ARG A 108 7.25 -25.04 -6.96
CA ARG A 108 8.12 -26.12 -6.45
C ARG A 108 7.61 -26.74 -5.15
N PHE A 109 6.99 -25.95 -4.29
CA PHE A 109 6.36 -26.44 -3.07
C PHE A 109 5.19 -27.36 -3.41
N LEU A 110 4.30 -26.96 -4.31
CA LEU A 110 3.18 -27.82 -4.75
C LEU A 110 3.65 -29.13 -5.41
N ASP A 111 4.75 -29.11 -6.17
CA ASP A 111 5.34 -30.32 -6.76
C ASP A 111 5.91 -31.28 -5.68
N ALA A 112 6.55 -30.72 -4.66
CA ALA A 112 7.11 -31.49 -3.54
C ALA A 112 6.06 -31.96 -2.53
N HIS A 113 4.90 -31.32 -2.51
CA HIS A 113 3.80 -31.56 -1.58
C HIS A 113 2.49 -31.81 -2.35
N PRO A 114 2.38 -32.95 -3.08
CA PRO A 114 1.22 -33.27 -3.91
C PRO A 114 -0.06 -33.52 -3.08
N ASP A 115 0.08 -33.67 -1.77
CA ASP A 115 -0.98 -33.76 -0.77
C ASP A 115 -1.61 -32.40 -0.41
N VAL A 116 -0.99 -31.29 -0.82
CA VAL A 116 -1.56 -29.95 -0.72
C VAL A 116 -2.48 -29.72 -1.92
N GLU A 117 -3.79 -29.95 -1.75
CA GLU A 117 -4.78 -29.66 -2.80
C GLU A 117 -4.84 -28.15 -3.10
N SER A 118 -4.33 -27.75 -4.27
CA SER A 118 -4.40 -26.36 -4.77
C SER A 118 -5.82 -25.88 -5.10
N GLU A 119 -6.82 -26.78 -5.19
CA GLU A 119 -8.14 -26.47 -5.78
C GLU A 119 -9.27 -26.16 -4.79
N VAL A 120 -9.02 -26.11 -3.48
CA VAL A 120 -10.07 -25.76 -2.51
C VAL A 120 -9.84 -24.37 -1.95
N HIS A 121 -10.30 -23.33 -2.68
CA HIS A 121 -10.31 -21.92 -2.24
C HIS A 121 -11.09 -21.64 -0.93
N ALA A 122 -11.58 -22.67 -0.24
CA ALA A 122 -12.31 -22.58 1.02
C ALA A 122 -11.77 -23.47 2.16
N ALA A 123 -10.71 -24.27 1.92
CA ALA A 123 -10.05 -25.01 2.99
C ALA A 123 -8.91 -24.14 3.55
N GLN A 124 -8.99 -23.79 4.83
CA GLN A 124 -7.86 -23.18 5.55
C GLN A 124 -6.70 -24.18 5.50
N THR A 125 -5.52 -23.72 5.10
CA THR A 125 -4.26 -24.50 5.19
C THR A 125 -4.16 -25.10 6.59
N THR A 126 -3.78 -26.37 6.69
CA THR A 126 -3.58 -26.95 8.02
C THR A 126 -2.34 -26.32 8.66
N PRO A 127 -2.24 -26.25 10.01
CA PRO A 127 -1.05 -25.75 10.68
C PRO A 127 0.25 -26.44 10.23
N GLU A 128 0.18 -27.74 9.93
CA GLU A 128 1.33 -28.50 9.42
C GLU A 128 1.75 -28.06 8.01
N GLN A 129 0.78 -27.68 7.16
CA GLN A 129 1.05 -27.13 5.83
C GLN A 129 1.61 -25.70 5.91
N GLU A 130 1.13 -24.90 6.86
CA GLU A 130 1.68 -23.57 7.15
C GLU A 130 3.12 -23.65 7.66
N ASP A 131 3.41 -24.59 8.56
CA ASP A 131 4.76 -24.86 9.06
C ASP A 131 5.69 -25.36 7.94
N ALA A 132 5.20 -26.27 7.10
CA ALA A 132 5.95 -26.77 5.95
C ALA A 132 6.28 -25.66 4.95
N TRP A 133 5.30 -24.81 4.61
CA TRP A 133 5.51 -23.65 3.76
C TRP A 133 6.46 -22.62 4.38
N THR A 134 6.32 -22.36 5.69
CA THR A 134 7.18 -21.43 6.42
C THR A 134 8.63 -21.91 6.40
N ALA A 135 8.87 -23.19 6.67
CA ALA A 135 10.21 -23.77 6.59
C ALA A 135 10.76 -23.75 5.16
N PHE A 136 9.94 -24.06 4.16
CA PHE A 136 10.33 -24.11 2.74
C PHE A 136 10.64 -22.71 2.16
N SER A 137 9.97 -21.67 2.64
CA SER A 137 10.12 -20.29 2.17
C SER A 137 11.06 -19.42 3.00
N ALA A 138 11.49 -19.88 4.18
CA ALA A 138 12.31 -19.12 5.12
C ALA A 138 13.58 -18.54 4.48
N GLU A 139 14.32 -19.33 3.70
CA GLU A 139 15.56 -18.86 3.06
C GLU A 139 15.29 -17.75 2.03
N LEU A 140 14.24 -17.93 1.21
CA LEU A 140 13.85 -16.93 0.22
C LEU A 140 13.42 -15.63 0.90
N PHE A 141 12.56 -15.72 1.92
CA PHE A 141 12.10 -14.53 2.65
C PHE A 141 13.22 -13.81 3.39
N ALA A 142 14.15 -14.54 4.03
CA ALA A 142 15.31 -13.93 4.66
C ALA A 142 16.17 -13.14 3.66
N ARG A 143 16.41 -13.72 2.47
CA ARG A 143 17.14 -13.05 1.39
C ARG A 143 16.40 -11.82 0.89
N GLN A 144 15.11 -11.94 0.58
CA GLN A 144 14.29 -10.82 0.09
C GLN A 144 14.20 -9.69 1.13
N GLN A 145 14.09 -10.03 2.41
CA GLN A 145 14.12 -9.05 3.50
C GLN A 145 15.45 -8.28 3.55
N ALA A 146 16.58 -8.98 3.45
CA ALA A 146 17.90 -8.35 3.42
C ALA A 146 18.08 -7.42 2.20
N GLU A 147 17.63 -7.85 1.01
CA GLU A 147 17.71 -7.03 -0.20
C GLU A 147 16.83 -5.76 -0.12
N ARG A 148 15.62 -5.88 0.43
CA ARG A 148 14.73 -4.72 0.67
C ARG A 148 15.36 -3.74 1.66
N SER A 149 15.93 -4.24 2.75
CA SER A 149 16.60 -3.43 3.77
C SER A 149 17.83 -2.70 3.20
N ALA A 150 18.69 -3.42 2.46
CA ALA A 150 19.86 -2.83 1.83
C ALA A 150 19.50 -1.74 0.80
N LEU A 151 18.47 -1.99 -0.03
CA LEU A 151 18.00 -1.00 -0.98
C LEU A 151 17.40 0.22 -0.28
N ALA A 152 16.66 0.02 0.82
CA ALA A 152 16.14 1.13 1.62
C ALA A 152 17.27 2.00 2.20
N ALA A 153 18.29 1.39 2.79
CA ALA A 153 19.46 2.10 3.31
C ALA A 153 20.20 2.89 2.21
N LYS A 154 20.33 2.33 1.00
CA LYS A 154 20.95 3.02 -0.14
C LYS A 154 20.14 4.24 -0.59
N ILE A 155 18.82 4.09 -0.70
CA ILE A 155 17.94 5.20 -1.09
C ILE A 155 17.97 6.31 -0.03
N GLU A 156 17.99 5.94 1.24
CA GLU A 156 18.13 6.89 2.36
C GLU A 156 19.46 7.66 2.29
N ALA A 157 20.57 6.96 2.03
CA ALA A 157 21.90 7.56 1.93
C ALA A 157 22.03 8.50 0.72
N GLU A 158 21.41 8.18 -0.41
CA GLU A 158 21.39 9.03 -1.61
C GLU A 158 20.54 10.31 -1.46
N ARG A 159 19.70 10.39 -0.41
CA ARG A 159 18.86 11.56 -0.10
C ARG A 159 19.50 12.54 0.88
N ARG A 160 20.61 12.16 1.53
CA ARG A 160 21.41 13.02 2.43
C ARG A 160 22.49 13.77 1.66
#